data_AF-A0A9E1IEJ4-F1
#
_entry.id   AF-A0A9E1IEJ4-F1
#
_cell.length_a   1.000
_cell.length_b   1.000
_cell.length_c   1.000
_cell.angle_alpha   90.00
_cell.angle_beta   90.00
_cell.angle_gamma   90.00
#
_symmetry.space_group_name_H-M   'P 1'
#
loop_
_entity.id
_entity.type
_entity.pdbx_description
1 polymer ?
#
loop_
_entity_poly.entity_id
_entity_poly.type
_entity_poly.pdbx_seq_one_letter_code
_entity_poly.pdbx_strand_id
1 'polypeptide(L)'
;MWLLVRLLLLFTLVPAIELFILLQIGSLLGPNLAFVIILVTGLAGAWLAKREGWMVLQHLRQELQRGIPPANRLMEGVLVLAGGLLLITPGVLTDITG
;
A
#
# COMPACT_ATOMS: atom_id res chain seq x y z
N MET A 1 -12.30 17.26 -16.11
CA MET A 1 -10.99 17.82 -16.49
C MET A 1 -10.12 18.15 -15.27
N TRP A 2 -10.57 19.04 -14.36
CA TRP A 2 -9.79 19.44 -13.17
C TRP A 2 -9.41 18.30 -12.21
N LEU A 3 -10.31 17.34 -11.99
CA LEU A 3 -10.03 16.17 -11.14
C LEU A 3 -8.88 15.32 -11.69
N LEU A 4 -8.87 15.05 -13.00
CA LEU A 4 -7.83 14.26 -13.65
C LEU A 4 -6.46 14.92 -13.51
N VAL A 5 -6.39 16.25 -13.68
CA VAL A 5 -5.14 17.01 -13.49
C VAL A 5 -4.65 16.91 -12.04
N ARG A 6 -5.55 17.03 -11.05
CA ARG A 6 -5.19 16.86 -9.63
C ARG A 6 -4.67 15.46 -9.32
N LEU A 7 -5.33 14.42 -9.83
CA LEU A 7 -4.90 13.03 -9.62
C LEU A 7 -3.54 12.77 -10.27
N LEU A 8 -3.31 13.28 -11.48
CA LEU A 8 -2.03 13.16 -12.17
C LEU A 8 -0.90 13.84 -11.39
N LEU A 9 -1.14 15.05 -10.87
CA LEU A 9 -0.18 15.76 -10.03
C LEU A 9 0.12 14.97 -8.74
N LEU A 10 -0.88 14.43 -8.05
CA LEU A 10 -0.68 13.64 -6.84
C LEU A 10 0.15 12.38 -7.13
N PHE A 11 -0.23 11.58 -8.14
CA PHE A 11 0.47 10.36 -8.51
C PHE A 11 1.89 10.59 -9.06
N THR A 12 2.21 11.81 -9.50
CA THR A 12 3.55 12.14 -10.01
C THR A 12 4.41 12.77 -8.93
N LEU A 13 3.88 13.78 -8.23
CA LEU A 13 4.64 14.56 -7.25
C LEU A 13 4.90 13.79 -5.96
N VAL A 14 3.92 13.02 -5.47
CA VAL A 14 4.11 12.27 -4.21
C VAL A 14 5.25 11.25 -4.35
N PRO A 15 5.27 10.34 -5.35
CA PRO A 15 6.38 9.40 -5.50
C PRO A 15 7.72 10.10 -5.84
N ALA A 16 7.69 11.21 -6.57
CA ALA A 16 8.90 11.98 -6.85
C ALA A 16 9.54 12.56 -5.59
N ILE A 17 8.71 13.11 -4.68
CA ILE A 17 9.16 13.62 -3.38
C ILE A 17 9.68 12.47 -2.51
N GLU A 18 9.02 11.32 -2.51
CA GLU A 18 9.46 10.16 -1.74
C GLU A 18 10.81 9.61 -2.20
N LEU A 19 11.00 9.49 -3.52
CA LEU A 19 12.30 9.10 -4.08
C LEU A 19 13.38 10.13 -3.71
N PHE A 20 13.07 11.42 -3.77
CA PHE A 20 13.99 12.47 -3.37
C PHE A 20 14.40 12.32 -1.89
N ILE A 21 13.44 12.09 -0.98
CA ILE A 21 13.72 11.86 0.45
C ILE A 21 14.57 10.60 0.66
N LEU A 22 14.25 9.49 0.00
CA LEU A 22 15.01 8.24 0.10
C LEU A 22 16.45 8.41 -0.39
N LEU A 23 16.65 9.11 -1.51
CA LEU A 23 17.98 9.44 -2.02
C LEU A 23 18.75 10.33 -1.05
N GLN A 24 18.07 11.31 -0.45
CA GLN A 24 18.70 12.20 0.52
C GLN A 24 19.10 11.46 1.80
N ILE A 25 18.25 10.58 2.32
CA ILE A 25 18.58 9.67 3.43
C ILE A 25 19.77 8.79 3.06
N GLY A 26 19.78 8.21 1.86
CA GLY A 26 20.89 7.40 1.37
C GLY A 26 22.20 8.18 1.24
N SER A 27 22.14 9.46 0.87
CA SER A 27 23.33 10.33 0.76
C SER A 27 23.89 10.77 2.11
N LEU A 28 23.02 11.00 3.11
CA LEU A 28 23.42 11.52 4.42
C LEU A 28 23.80 10.41 5.41
N LEU A 29 23.06 9.30 5.39
CA LEU A 29 23.17 8.21 6.37
C LEU A 29 23.72 6.91 5.75
N GLY A 30 23.93 6.91 4.43
CA GLY A 30 24.46 5.78 3.68
C GLY A 30 23.37 4.92 3.02
N PRO A 31 23.69 4.26 1.88
CA PRO A 31 22.72 3.49 1.10
C PRO A 31 22.15 2.29 1.86
N ASN A 32 22.92 1.73 2.81
CA ASN A 32 22.49 0.61 3.63
C ASN A 32 21.25 0.96 4.48
N LEU A 33 21.19 2.17 5.03
CA LEU A 33 20.04 2.58 5.85
C LEU A 33 18.80 2.80 4.99
N ALA A 34 18.94 3.42 3.82
CA ALA A 34 17.84 3.58 2.87
C ALA A 34 17.27 2.22 2.44
N PHE A 35 18.14 1.23 2.19
CA PHE A 35 17.72 -0.14 1.90
C PHE A 35 16.98 -0.81 3.06
N VAL A 36 17.46 -0.65 4.30
CA VAL A 36 16.78 -1.16 5.49
C VAL A 36 15.40 -0.53 5.66
N ILE A 37 15.27 0.78 5.44
CA ILE A 37 13.98 1.48 5.52
C ILE A 37 13.01 0.89 4.50
N ILE A 38 13.42 0.76 3.24
CA ILE A 38 12.61 0.16 2.16
C ILE A 38 12.16 -1.27 2.53
N LEU A 39 13.07 -2.08 3.08
CA LEU A 39 12.73 -3.44 3.50
C LEU A 39 11.73 -3.44 4.66
N VAL A 40 11.94 -2.61 5.69
CA VAL A 40 11.08 -2.56 6.86
C VAL A 40 9.68 -2.08 6.47
N THR A 41 9.57 -1.02 5.67
CA THR A 41 8.27 -0.49 5.24
C THR A 41 7.54 -1.48 4.33
N GLY A 42 8.22 -2.04 3.33
CA GLY A 42 7.63 -3.04 2.44
C GLY A 42 7.19 -4.32 3.16
N LEU A 43 7.96 -4.80 4.15
CA LEU A 43 7.57 -5.94 4.98
C LEU A 43 6.37 -5.61 5.89
N ALA A 44 6.34 -4.41 6.48
CA ALA A 44 5.21 -3.96 7.28
C ALA A 44 3.92 -3.86 6.44
N GLY A 45 4.01 -3.27 5.24
CA GLY A 45 2.92 -3.20 4.28
C GLY A 45 2.41 -4.58 3.84
N ALA A 46 3.32 -5.48 3.48
CA ALA A 46 2.97 -6.86 3.12
C ALA A 46 2.33 -7.62 4.29
N TRP A 47 2.80 -7.40 5.52
CA TRP A 47 2.21 -8.01 6.72
C TRP A 47 0.78 -7.51 6.99
N LEU A 48 0.55 -6.20 6.83
CA LEU A 48 -0.77 -5.59 6.98
C LEU A 48 -1.75 -6.12 5.91
N ALA A 49 -1.34 -6.11 4.64
CA ALA A 49 -2.11 -6.63 3.52
C ALA A 49 -2.46 -8.11 3.72
N LYS A 50 -1.51 -8.91 4.20
CA LYS A 50 -1.75 -10.31 4.56
C LYS A 50 -2.85 -10.39 5.62
N ARG A 51 -2.72 -9.66 6.73
CA ARG A 51 -3.67 -9.70 7.85
C ARG A 51 -5.09 -9.35 7.40
N GLU A 52 -5.26 -8.28 6.63
CA GLU A 52 -6.59 -7.88 6.11
C GLU A 52 -7.12 -8.88 5.08
N GLY A 53 -6.26 -9.39 4.20
CA GLY A 53 -6.64 -10.37 3.18
C GLY A 53 -7.16 -11.68 3.80
N TRP A 54 -6.57 -12.14 4.91
CA TRP A 54 -7.07 -13.29 5.66
C TRP A 54 -8.48 -13.06 6.22
N MET A 55 -8.76 -11.86 6.75
CA MET A 55 -10.08 -11.53 7.29
C MET A 55 -11.12 -11.52 6.17
N VAL A 56 -10.84 -10.89 5.03
CA VAL A 56 -11.75 -10.88 3.88
C VAL A 56 -12.04 -12.31 3.39
N LEU A 57 -11.00 -13.15 3.28
CA LEU A 57 -11.14 -14.53 2.82
C LEU A 57 -12.00 -15.39 3.77
N GLN A 58 -11.88 -15.19 5.08
CA GLN A 58 -12.72 -15.87 6.07
C GLN A 58 -14.20 -15.50 5.92
N HIS A 59 -14.50 -14.21 5.76
CA HIS A 59 -15.87 -13.74 5.56
C HIS A 59 -16.44 -14.23 4.22
N LEU A 60 -15.65 -14.17 3.15
CA LEU A 60 -16.02 -14.69 1.84
C LEU A 60 -16.43 -16.17 1.92
N ARG A 61 -15.65 -17.00 2.62
CA ARG A 61 -15.97 -18.41 2.84
C ARG A 61 -17.27 -18.61 3.63
N GLN A 62 -17.51 -17.81 4.67
CA GLN A 62 -18.73 -17.90 5.48
C GLN A 62 -19.99 -17.53 4.68
N GLU A 63 -19.92 -16.48 3.86
CA GLU A 63 -21.06 -16.05 3.01
C GLU A 63 -21.36 -17.08 1.92
N LEU A 64 -20.32 -17.61 1.27
CA LEU A 64 -20.47 -18.69 0.27
C LEU A 64 -21.07 -19.96 0.87
N GLN A 65 -20.68 -20.34 2.08
CA GLN A 65 -21.27 -21.49 2.79
C GLN A 65 -22.75 -21.29 3.13
N ARG A 66 -23.20 -20.04 3.27
CA ARG A 66 -24.61 -19.68 3.51
C ARG A 66 -25.41 -19.50 2.23
N GLY A 67 -24.81 -19.69 1.06
CA GLY A 67 -25.44 -19.47 -0.24
C GLY A 67 -25.71 -17.99 -0.57
N ILE A 68 -25.06 -17.05 0.13
CA ILE A 68 -25.21 -15.61 -0.09
C ILE A 68 -24.16 -15.18 -1.12
N PRO A 69 -24.55 -14.50 -2.22
CA PRO A 69 -23.59 -14.01 -3.21
C PRO A 69 -22.74 -12.87 -2.61
N PRO A 70 -21.41 -13.00 -2.53
CA PRO A 70 -20.57 -12.11 -1.73
C PRO A 70 -20.01 -10.94 -2.55
N ALA A 71 -20.86 -10.21 -3.27
CA ALA A 71 -20.42 -9.15 -4.19
C ALA A 71 -19.62 -8.03 -3.48
N ASN A 72 -20.06 -7.61 -2.29
CA ASN A 72 -19.37 -6.57 -1.52
C ASN A 72 -18.01 -7.04 -0.98
N ARG A 73 -17.89 -8.31 -0.58
CA ARG A 73 -16.63 -8.88 -0.07
C ARG A 73 -15.56 -9.03 -1.14
N LEU A 74 -15.98 -9.26 -2.39
CA LEU A 74 -15.05 -9.26 -3.53
C LEU A 74 -14.43 -7.88 -3.73
N MET A 75 -15.22 -6.81 -3.60
CA MET A 75 -14.72 -5.45 -3.67
C MET A 75 -13.74 -5.14 -2.52
N GLU A 76 -14.09 -5.54 -1.28
CA GLU A 76 -13.18 -5.44 -0.13
C GLU A 76 -11.84 -6.17 -0.42
N GLY A 77 -11.91 -7.39 -0.97
CA GLY A 77 -10.71 -8.14 -1.35
C GLY A 77 -9.85 -7.44 -2.38
N VAL A 78 -10.47 -6.82 -3.40
CA VAL A 78 -9.75 -6.01 -4.40
C VAL A 78 -9.10 -4.79 -3.77
N LEU A 79 -9.79 -4.10 -2.85
CA LEU A 79 -9.26 -2.93 -2.16
C LEU A 79 -8.08 -3.30 -1.25
N VAL A 80 -8.16 -4.42 -0.53
CA VAL A 80 -7.05 -4.92 0.30
C VAL A 80 -5.83 -5.26 -0.56
N LEU A 81 -6.04 -5.88 -1.73
CA LEU A 81 -4.94 -6.18 -2.66
C LEU A 81 -4.33 -4.91 -3.25
N ALA A 82 -5.16 -3.95 -3.66
CA ALA A 82 -4.71 -2.66 -4.18
C ALA A 82 -3.93 -1.86 -3.12
N GLY A 83 -4.46 -1.76 -1.90
CA GLY A 83 -3.79 -1.13 -0.77
C GLY A 83 -2.49 -1.83 -0.40
N GLY A 84 -2.48 -3.17 -0.39
CA GLY A 84 -1.27 -3.95 -0.14
C GLY A 84 -0.17 -3.73 -1.19
N LEU A 85 -0.54 -3.66 -2.47
CA LEU A 85 0.40 -3.32 -3.55
C LEU A 85 0.99 -1.91 -3.36
N LEU A 86 0.16 -0.94 -2.97
CA LEU A 86 0.59 0.43 -2.71
C LEU A 86 1.51 0.54 -1.48
N LEU A 87 1.26 -0.24 -0.42
CA LEU A 87 2.08 -0.26 0.80
C LEU A 87 3.41 -1.02 0.64
N ILE A 88 3.50 -1.91 -0.36
CA ILE A 88 4.78 -2.57 -0.71
C ILE A 88 5.70 -1.59 -1.44
N THR A 89 5.13 -0.61 -2.14
CA THR A 89 5.92 0.50 -2.70
C THR A 89 6.51 1.31 -1.54
N PRO A 90 7.83 1.60 -1.55
CA PRO A 90 8.45 2.28 -0.42
C PRO A 90 7.98 3.73 -0.36
N GLY A 91 7.16 4.05 0.65
CA GLY A 91 6.57 5.37 0.79
C GLY A 91 6.92 6.00 2.14
N VAL A 92 8.15 6.48 2.32
CA VAL A 92 8.59 7.04 3.63
C VAL A 92 7.65 8.14 4.13
N LEU A 93 7.10 8.94 3.21
CA LEU A 93 6.17 10.00 3.56
C LEU A 93 4.76 9.45 3.78
N THR A 94 4.26 8.64 2.83
CA THR A 94 2.90 8.08 2.92
C THR A 94 2.72 7.11 4.08
N ASP A 95 3.74 6.32 4.42
CA ASP A 95 3.72 5.36 5.52
C ASP A 95 3.61 6.05 6.90
N ILE A 96 4.11 7.28 7.02
CA ILE A 96 4.03 8.08 8.27
C ILE A 96 2.68 8.80 8.37
N THR A 97 2.17 9.32 7.25
CA THR A 97 0.93 10.12 7.26
C THR A 97 -0.33 9.28 7.36
N GLY A 98 -0.27 8.00 6.98
CA GLY A 98 -1.42 7.10 6.94
C GLY A 98 -2.27 7.28 5.69
#